data_AF-A0A660T6N2-F1
#
_entry.id   AF-A0A660T6N2-F1
#
_cell.length_a   1.000
_cell.length_b   1.000
_cell.length_c   1.000
_cell.angle_alpha   90.00
_cell.angle_beta   90.00
_cell.angle_gamma   90.00
#
_symmetry.space_group_name_H-M   'P 1'
#
loop_
_entity.id
_entity.type
_entity.pdbx_description
1 polymer ?
#
loop_
_entity_poly.entity_id
_entity_poly.type
_entity_poly.pdbx_seq_one_letter_code
_entity_poly.pdbx_strand_id
1 'polypeptide(L)'
;MDRATNLTNQLLTFTKGGDPIIENISIGKSIVEIAEFSLRGSNSKLHSKIDPKAKIIVSSGYATDPIMANYKDFGFIGIAVKPYSFKDLEKEIDRVLKLNYE
;
A
#
# COMPACT_ATOMS: atom_id res chain seq x y z
N MET A 1 14.65 27.54 1.40
CA MET A 1 14.02 27.52 0.07
C MET A 1 13.89 26.09 -0.49
N ASP A 2 14.46 25.08 0.16
CA ASP A 2 14.65 23.75 -0.42
C ASP A 2 13.40 22.89 -0.53
N ARG A 3 12.41 23.04 0.36
CA ARG A 3 11.18 22.21 0.33
C ARG A 3 10.28 22.51 -0.87
N ALA A 4 10.12 23.80 -1.22
CA ALA A 4 9.31 24.20 -2.36
C ALA A 4 9.96 23.73 -3.67
N THR A 5 11.28 23.85 -3.79
CA THR A 5 12.04 23.37 -4.95
C THR A 5 11.98 21.84 -5.08
N ASN A 6 12.06 21.10 -3.96
CA ASN A 6 11.98 19.64 -3.98
C ASN A 6 10.58 19.15 -4.42
N LEU A 7 9.53 19.78 -3.89
CA LEU A 7 8.15 19.47 -4.28
C LEU A 7 7.88 19.80 -5.74
N THR A 8 8.37 20.94 -6.24
CA THR A 8 8.27 21.31 -7.66
C THR A 8 8.97 20.31 -8.56
N ASN A 9 10.16 19.84 -8.18
CA ASN A 9 10.88 18.82 -8.95
C ASN A 9 10.16 17.46 -8.94
N GLN A 10 9.60 17.04 -7.81
CA GLN A 10 8.79 15.81 -7.73
C GLN A 10 7.55 15.89 -8.63
N LEU A 11 6.82 17.01 -8.59
CA LEU A 11 5.64 17.24 -9.43
C LEU A 11 6.01 17.32 -10.93
N LEU A 12 7.19 17.87 -11.24
CA LEU A 12 7.71 17.92 -12.61
C LEU A 12 8.08 16.53 -13.15
N THR A 13 8.56 15.62 -12.30
CA THR A 13 8.81 14.21 -12.66
C THR A 13 7.51 13.47 -12.99
N PHE A 14 6.42 13.73 -12.25
CA PHE A 14 5.10 13.16 -12.57
C PHE A 14 4.50 13.70 -13.87
N THR A 15 4.82 14.94 -14.26
CA THR A 15 4.29 15.58 -15.49
C THR A 15 5.14 15.34 -16.73
N LYS A 16 6.44 15.05 -16.59
CA LYS A 16 7.34 14.78 -17.72
C LYS A 16 7.24 13.36 -18.28
N GLY A 17 6.45 12.47 -17.68
CA GLY A 17 6.23 11.12 -18.19
C GLY A 17 7.52 10.30 -18.26
N GLY A 18 8.07 9.96 -17.09
CA GLY A 18 9.07 8.90 -16.97
C GLY A 18 8.44 7.63 -16.43
N ASP A 19 9.08 6.48 -16.66
CA ASP A 19 8.68 5.25 -15.98
C ASP A 19 8.76 5.48 -14.46
N PRO A 20 7.74 5.03 -13.70
CA PRO A 20 7.74 5.21 -12.26
C PRO A 20 9.00 4.60 -11.64
N ILE A 21 9.67 5.35 -10.77
CA ILE A 21 10.80 4.82 -10.00
C ILE A 21 10.23 3.84 -8.99
N ILE A 22 10.47 2.54 -9.20
CA ILE A 22 10.08 1.48 -8.28
C ILE A 22 11.24 1.27 -7.29
N GLU A 23 11.00 1.54 -6.01
CA GLU A 23 11.95 1.29 -4.92
C GLU A 23 11.35 0.33 -3.88
N ASN A 24 12.20 -0.45 -3.22
CA ASN A 24 11.77 -1.32 -2.12
C ASN A 24 11.55 -0.48 -0.86
N ILE A 25 10.31 -0.42 -0.39
CA ILE A 25 9.91 0.32 0.81
C ILE A 25 9.30 -0.61 1.86
N SER A 26 9.56 -0.31 3.14
CA SER A 26 8.87 -0.98 4.24
C SER A 26 7.44 -0.48 4.33
N ILE A 27 6.46 -1.33 3.98
CA ILE A 27 5.04 -1.03 4.10
C ILE A 27 4.69 -0.53 5.50
N GLY A 28 5.23 -1.19 6.54
CA GLY A 28 4.95 -0.81 7.92
C GLY A 28 5.42 0.61 8.24
N LYS A 29 6.63 0.97 7.79
CA LYS A 29 7.16 2.33 7.95
C LYS A 29 6.29 3.36 7.20
N SER A 30 5.92 3.07 5.94
CA SER A 30 5.09 3.96 5.14
C SER A 30 3.71 4.17 5.74
N ILE A 31 3.07 3.13 6.29
CA ILE A 31 1.78 3.26 6.99
C ILE A 31 1.91 4.23 8.17
N VAL A 32 2.96 4.10 8.98
CA VAL A 32 3.18 4.98 10.13
C VAL A 32 3.43 6.42 9.68
N GLU A 33 4.31 6.64 8.71
CA GLU A 33 4.63 7.98 8.21
C GLU A 33 3.41 8.69 7.60
N ILE A 34 2.60 7.97 6.82
CA ILE A 34 1.37 8.51 6.23
C ILE A 34 0.35 8.82 7.32
N ALA A 35 0.14 7.90 8.28
CA ALA A 35 -0.79 8.13 9.38
C ALA A 35 -0.36 9.33 10.24
N GLU A 36 0.93 9.45 10.57
CA GLU A 36 1.47 10.61 11.27
C GLU A 36 1.24 11.90 10.49
N PHE A 37 1.50 11.90 9.18
CA PHE A 37 1.26 13.04 8.31
C PHE A 37 -0.22 13.45 8.29
N SER A 38 -1.13 12.50 8.09
CA SER A 38 -2.58 12.72 8.08
C SER A 38 -3.12 13.23 9.42
N LEU A 39 -2.49 12.86 10.54
CA LEU A 39 -2.90 13.28 11.88
C LEU A 39 -2.30 14.62 12.32
N ARG A 40 -1.40 15.24 11.54
CA ARG A 40 -0.81 16.54 11.89
C ARG A 40 -1.89 17.61 12.07
N GLY A 41 -1.86 18.28 13.22
CA GLY A 41 -2.85 19.32 13.57
C GLY A 41 -4.18 18.76 14.10
N SER A 42 -4.35 17.44 14.17
CA SER A 42 -5.48 16.82 14.85
C SER A 42 -5.21 16.65 16.35
N ASN A 43 -6.27 16.54 17.15
CA ASN A 43 -6.17 16.20 18.58
C ASN A 43 -6.07 14.68 18.83
N SER A 44 -5.81 13.88 17.79
CA SER A 44 -5.77 12.41 17.88
C SER A 44 -4.32 11.91 17.95
N LYS A 45 -4.07 10.94 18.84
CA LYS A 45 -2.75 10.31 18.98
C LYS A 45 -2.69 9.02 18.17
N LEU A 46 -1.62 8.84 17.40
CA LEU A 46 -1.37 7.59 16.67
C LEU A 46 -0.93 6.46 17.63
N HIS A 47 -1.47 5.27 17.42
CA HIS A 47 -0.94 4.02 17.98
C HIS A 47 -0.40 3.15 16.84
N SER A 48 0.92 3.04 16.73
CA SER A 48 1.62 2.52 15.54
C SER A 48 2.10 1.07 15.66
N LYS A 49 1.49 0.24 16.53
CA LYS A 49 1.86 -1.17 16.63
C LYS A 49 1.43 -1.93 15.37
N ILE A 50 2.39 -2.36 14.57
CA ILE A 50 2.18 -3.21 13.41
C ILE A 50 2.57 -4.64 13.78
N ASP A 51 1.65 -5.57 13.59
CA ASP A 51 1.93 -6.99 13.75
C ASP A 51 2.75 -7.50 12.56
N PRO A 52 3.98 -8.03 12.77
CA PRO A 52 4.77 -8.62 11.69
C PRO A 52 4.10 -9.85 11.05
N LYS A 53 3.09 -10.44 11.72
CA LYS A 53 2.24 -11.52 11.20
C LYS A 53 0.89 -11.01 10.69
N ALA A 54 0.78 -9.73 10.38
CA ALA A 54 -0.40 -9.22 9.69
C ALA A 54 -0.48 -9.85 8.29
N LYS A 55 -1.65 -10.36 7.94
CA LYS A 55 -1.93 -10.87 6.60
C LYS A 55 -2.29 -9.71 5.69
N ILE A 56 -1.56 -9.56 4.57
CA ILE A 56 -1.71 -8.41 3.67
C ILE A 56 -2.38 -8.85 2.37
N ILE A 57 -3.42 -8.13 1.97
CA ILE A 57 -4.12 -8.27 0.68
C ILE A 57 -3.80 -7.05 -0.17
N VAL A 58 -3.33 -7.26 -1.40
CA VAL A 58 -3.10 -6.16 -2.36
C VAL A 58 -4.38 -5.85 -3.12
N SER A 59 -4.65 -4.56 -3.35
CA SER A 59 -5.81 -4.13 -4.12
C SER A 59 -5.48 -3.10 -5.19
N SER A 60 -5.17 -3.58 -6.39
CA SER A 60 -4.89 -2.76 -7.57
C SER A 60 -6.06 -2.73 -8.55
N GLY A 61 -6.23 -1.58 -9.21
CA GLY A 61 -7.19 -1.36 -10.30
C GLY A 61 -6.60 -1.55 -11.70
N TYR A 62 -5.31 -1.87 -11.80
CA TYR A 62 -4.67 -2.20 -13.07
C TYR A 62 -4.29 -3.67 -13.06
N ALA A 63 -5.09 -4.50 -13.74
CA ALA A 63 -4.84 -5.93 -13.90
C ALA A 63 -3.53 -6.24 -14.65
N THR A 64 -2.92 -5.25 -15.29
CA THR A 64 -1.64 -5.35 -16.02
C THR A 64 -0.42 -5.14 -15.12
N ASP A 65 -0.59 -4.79 -13.85
CA ASP A 65 0.53 -4.64 -12.92
C ASP A 65 1.13 -6.03 -12.60
N PRO A 66 2.45 -6.24 -12.78
CA PRO A 66 3.12 -7.51 -12.45
C PRO A 66 2.86 -8.01 -11.03
N ILE A 67 2.56 -7.10 -10.10
CA ILE A 67 2.15 -7.45 -8.73
C ILE A 67 0.91 -8.33 -8.71
N MET A 68 -0.02 -8.19 -9.67
CA MET A 68 -1.27 -8.95 -9.68
C MET A 68 -1.05 -10.42 -10.05
N ALA A 69 -0.07 -10.71 -10.91
CA ALA A 69 0.30 -12.08 -11.28
C ALA A 69 1.17 -12.75 -10.21
N ASN A 70 2.09 -11.99 -9.60
CA ASN A 70 3.13 -12.50 -8.71
C ASN A 70 3.03 -11.96 -7.28
N TYR A 71 1.82 -11.65 -6.79
CA TYR A 71 1.61 -10.99 -5.49
C TYR A 71 2.29 -11.70 -4.31
N LYS A 72 2.44 -13.02 -4.39
CA LYS A 72 3.13 -13.84 -3.38
C LYS A 72 4.62 -13.51 -3.27
N ASP A 73 5.28 -13.19 -4.39
CA ASP A 73 6.71 -12.85 -4.43
C ASP A 73 6.99 -11.52 -3.72
N PHE A 74 5.96 -10.66 -3.62
CA PHE A 74 5.99 -9.41 -2.88
C PHE A 74 5.54 -9.56 -1.41
N GLY A 75 5.25 -10.79 -0.95
CA GLY A 75 4.83 -11.08 0.42
C GLY A 75 3.33 -10.87 0.69
N PHE A 76 2.51 -10.64 -0.33
CA PHE A 76 1.06 -10.58 -0.17
C PHE A 76 0.45 -11.99 -0.10
N ILE A 77 -0.58 -12.16 0.73
CA ILE A 77 -1.25 -13.46 0.94
C ILE A 77 -2.54 -13.56 0.10
N GLY A 78 -3.04 -12.42 -0.37
CA GLY A 78 -4.23 -12.35 -1.19
C GLY A 78 -4.29 -11.11 -2.07
N ILE A 79 -5.33 -11.07 -2.90
CA ILE A 79 -5.52 -10.07 -3.93
C ILE A 79 -7.01 -9.70 -4.06
N ALA A 80 -7.30 -8.40 -4.12
CA ALA A 80 -8.63 -7.86 -4.36
C ALA A 80 -8.61 -6.94 -5.59
N VAL A 81 -8.92 -7.53 -6.75
CA VAL A 81 -8.93 -6.83 -8.05
C VAL A 81 -10.07 -5.82 -8.10
N LYS A 82 -9.76 -4.53 -8.30
CA LYS A 82 -10.80 -3.51 -8.45
C LYS A 82 -11.36 -3.49 -9.87
N PRO A 83 -12.67 -3.21 -10.06
CA PRO A 83 -13.67 -3.06 -9.01
C PRO A 83 -14.11 -4.42 -8.44
N TYR A 84 -14.32 -4.48 -7.12
CA TYR A 84 -14.87 -5.65 -6.42
C TYR A 84 -16.11 -5.26 -5.64
N SER A 85 -17.04 -6.20 -5.48
CA SER A 85 -18.17 -6.04 -4.57
C SER A 85 -17.76 -6.31 -3.11
N PHE A 86 -18.62 -5.94 -2.16
CA PHE A 86 -18.41 -6.28 -0.76
C PHE A 86 -18.27 -7.80 -0.55
N LYS A 87 -19.06 -8.60 -1.29
CA LYS A 87 -19.02 -10.07 -1.22
C LYS A 87 -17.69 -10.64 -1.72
N ASP A 88 -17.12 -10.04 -2.75
CA ASP A 88 -15.82 -10.46 -3.29
C ASP A 88 -14.71 -10.20 -2.26
N LEU A 89 -14.74 -9.04 -1.61
CA LEU A 89 -13.80 -8.71 -0.54
C LEU A 89 -13.99 -9.60 0.70
N GLU A 90 -15.22 -9.83 1.13
CA GLU A 90 -15.56 -10.72 2.24
C GLU A 90 -15.02 -12.12 2.01
N LYS A 91 -15.26 -12.68 0.81
CA LYS A 91 -14.75 -13.99 0.42
C LYS A 91 -13.21 -14.06 0.48
N GLU A 92 -12.53 -13.01 0.04
CA GLU A 92 -11.07 -12.96 0.04
C GLU A 92 -10.49 -12.83 1.46
N ILE A 93 -11.11 -12.01 2.31
CA ILE A 93 -10.75 -11.90 3.73
C ILE A 93 -10.94 -13.25 4.43
N ASP A 94 -12.09 -13.90 4.26
CA ASP A 94 -12.37 -15.22 4.84
C ASP A 94 -11.36 -16.27 4.39
N ARG A 95 -11.00 -16.26 3.10
CA ARG A 95 -9.98 -17.16 2.55
C ARG A 95 -8.63 -16.94 3.24
N VAL A 96 -8.18 -15.69 3.31
CA VAL A 96 -6.87 -15.34 3.88
C VAL A 96 -6.82 -15.62 5.39
N LEU A 97 -7.90 -15.37 6.12
CA LEU A 97 -7.97 -15.64 7.56
C LEU A 97 -7.83 -17.13 7.89
N LYS A 98 -8.35 -18.03 7.05
CA LYS A 98 -8.27 -19.49 7.23
C LYS A 98 -6.90 -20.10 6.95
N LEU A 99 -5.99 -19.37 6.30
CA LEU A 99 -4.63 -19.85 6.04
C LEU A 99 -3.80 -19.84 7.32
N ASN A 100 -3.09 -20.92 7.62
CA ASN A 100 -2.07 -20.89 8.67
C ASN A 100 -0.75 -20.39 8.08
N TYR A 101 0.10 -19.79 8.93
CA TYR A 101 1.50 -19.61 8.58
C TYR A 101 2.15 -21.00 8.57
N GLU A 102 2.67 -21.42 7.40
CA GLU A 102 3.58 -22.59 7.32
C GLU A 102 4.91 -22.27 8.01
#